data_AF-A0A3B0X993-F1
#
_entry.id   AF-A0A3B0X993-F1
#
_cell.length_a   1.000
_cell.length_b   1.000
_cell.length_c   1.000
_cell.angle_alpha   90.00
_cell.angle_beta   90.00
_cell.angle_gamma   90.00
#
_symmetry.space_group_name_H-M   'P 1'
#
loop_
_entity.id
_entity.type
_entity.pdbx_description
1 polymer ?
#
loop_
_entity_poly.entity_id
_entity_poly.type
_entity_poly.pdbx_seq_one_letter_code
_entity_poly.pdbx_strand_id
1 'polypeptide(L)'
;MKFIIPIGFILSFSAYASVPSAYSDIAEEYGIPDVLFYSIALTESEKPNVKLPWPWAANIDGKGVYFDTQSEMYTHLSKLVKQGQLNFDVGIMQINWRWNHHIFTSLKSATDPYTNMRGGA
;
A
#
# COMPACT_ATOMS: atom_id res chain seq x y z
N MET A 1 8.45 -40.18 -47.24
CA MET A 1 8.76 -38.77 -46.89
C MET A 1 8.37 -38.58 -45.42
N LYS A 2 9.34 -38.51 -44.49
CA LYS A 2 9.08 -38.34 -43.05
C LYS A 2 9.25 -36.85 -42.73
N PHE A 3 8.17 -36.18 -42.34
CA PHE A 3 8.23 -34.81 -41.82
C PHE A 3 8.58 -34.87 -40.33
N ILE A 4 9.71 -34.28 -39.96
CA ILE A 4 10.07 -34.02 -38.56
C ILE A 4 9.78 -32.54 -38.33
N ILE A 5 8.78 -32.24 -37.51
CA ILE A 5 8.48 -30.89 -37.03
C ILE A 5 9.22 -30.74 -35.70
N PRO A 6 10.17 -29.79 -35.53
CA PRO A 6 10.76 -29.56 -34.23
C PRO A 6 9.76 -28.79 -33.37
N ILE A 7 9.36 -29.39 -32.25
CA ILE A 7 8.62 -28.72 -31.18
C ILE A 7 9.61 -27.76 -30.52
N GLY A 8 9.54 -26.48 -30.90
CA GLY A 8 10.26 -25.41 -30.22
C GLY A 8 9.65 -25.18 -28.84
N PHE A 9 10.37 -25.54 -27.79
CA PHE A 9 10.06 -25.17 -26.42
C PHE A 9 10.29 -23.66 -26.28
N ILE A 10 9.21 -22.87 -26.22
CA ILE A 10 9.31 -21.44 -25.87
C ILE A 10 9.42 -21.38 -24.35
N LEU A 11 10.63 -21.09 -23.85
CA LEU A 11 10.83 -20.67 -22.46
C LEU A 11 10.30 -19.24 -22.33
N SER A 12 9.07 -19.09 -21.86
CA SER A 12 8.54 -17.80 -21.44
C SER A 12 9.21 -17.40 -20.13
N PHE A 13 10.18 -16.48 -20.18
CA PHE A 13 10.64 -15.76 -18.99
C PHE A 13 9.58 -14.72 -18.62
N SER A 14 8.78 -14.98 -17.59
CA SER A 14 8.02 -13.93 -16.93
C SER A 14 9.00 -13.09 -16.11
N ALA A 15 9.16 -11.82 -16.47
CA ALA A 15 9.79 -10.85 -15.59
C ALA A 15 8.89 -10.66 -14.38
N TYR A 16 9.19 -11.33 -13.25
CA TYR A 16 8.59 -10.98 -11.98
C TYR A 16 9.06 -9.56 -11.65
N ALA A 17 8.12 -8.61 -11.55
CA ALA A 17 8.45 -7.29 -11.01
C ALA A 17 8.99 -7.53 -9.59
N SER A 18 10.23 -7.11 -9.34
CA SER A 18 10.83 -7.23 -8.01
C SER A 18 10.03 -6.41 -7.01
N VAL A 19 9.82 -6.95 -5.81
CA VAL A 19 9.24 -6.19 -4.69
C VAL A 19 10.09 -4.93 -4.47
N PRO A 20 9.49 -3.72 -4.42
CA PRO A 20 10.26 -2.51 -4.15
C PRO A 20 10.94 -2.59 -2.77
N SER A 21 12.18 -2.11 -2.67
CA SER A 21 13.03 -2.35 -1.48
C SER A 21 12.39 -1.92 -0.17
N ALA A 22 11.63 -0.81 -0.15
CA ALA A 22 10.95 -0.35 1.06
C ALA A 22 10.04 -1.41 1.70
N TYR A 23 9.40 -2.26 0.90
CA TYR A 23 8.58 -3.37 1.43
C TYR A 23 9.46 -4.49 1.96
N SER A 24 10.53 -4.85 1.25
CA SER A 24 11.46 -5.89 1.70
C SER A 24 12.17 -5.48 3.00
N ASP A 25 12.64 -4.24 3.10
CA ASP A 25 13.32 -3.70 4.27
C ASP A 25 12.41 -3.76 5.51
N ILE A 26 11.17 -3.27 5.39
CA ILE A 26 10.23 -3.29 6.51
C ILE A 26 9.71 -4.71 6.79
N ALA A 27 9.48 -5.53 5.77
CA ALA A 27 9.05 -6.91 5.98
C ALA A 27 10.12 -7.73 6.74
N GLU A 28 11.41 -7.49 6.46
CA GLU A 28 12.52 -8.10 7.19
C GLU A 28 12.55 -7.67 8.66
N GLU A 29 12.31 -6.38 8.97
CA GLU A 29 12.22 -5.87 10.35
C GLU A 29 11.20 -6.68 11.22
N TYR A 30 10.16 -7.23 10.60
CA TYR A 30 9.05 -7.92 11.27
C TYR A 30 8.96 -9.42 10.97
N GLY A 31 9.89 -9.98 10.17
CA GLY A 31 9.88 -11.39 9.78
C GLY A 31 8.72 -11.79 8.86
N ILE A 32 8.20 -10.85 8.07
CA ILE A 32 7.12 -11.05 7.10
C ILE A 32 7.74 -11.38 5.73
N PRO A 33 7.17 -12.31 4.94
CA PRO A 33 7.56 -12.47 3.54
C PRO A 33 7.25 -11.19 2.74
N ASP A 34 8.24 -10.62 2.08
CA ASP A 34 8.14 -9.34 1.37
C ASP A 34 7.08 -9.31 0.26
N VAL A 35 6.98 -10.40 -0.52
CA VAL A 35 5.93 -10.57 -1.54
C VAL A 35 4.54 -10.54 -0.92
N LEU A 36 4.36 -11.14 0.26
CA LEU A 36 3.07 -11.11 0.97
C LEU A 36 2.76 -9.69 1.45
N PHE A 37 3.73 -9.02 2.07
CA PHE A 37 3.55 -7.65 2.58
C PHE A 37 3.20 -6.68 1.45
N TYR A 38 3.91 -6.76 0.32
CA TYR A 38 3.61 -5.98 -0.87
C TYR A 38 2.22 -6.29 -1.45
N SER A 39 1.82 -7.56 -1.47
CA SER A 39 0.50 -7.98 -1.97
C SER A 39 -0.65 -7.44 -1.10
N ILE A 40 -0.44 -7.35 0.21
CA ILE A 40 -1.38 -6.71 1.14
C ILE A 40 -1.48 -5.23 0.80
N ALA A 41 -0.35 -4.51 0.76
CA ALA A 41 -0.34 -3.08 0.43
C ALA A 41 -1.02 -2.77 -0.92
N LEU A 42 -0.83 -3.64 -1.93
CA LEU A 42 -1.50 -3.54 -3.22
C LEU A 42 -3.01 -3.72 -3.08
N THR A 43 -3.46 -4.72 -2.33
CA THR A 43 -4.89 -4.97 -2.10
C THR A 43 -5.54 -3.80 -1.36
N GLU A 44 -4.85 -3.23 -0.38
CA GLU A 44 -5.36 -2.16 0.48
C GLU A 44 -5.41 -0.81 -0.25
N SER A 45 -4.38 -0.46 -1.03
CA SER A 45 -4.20 0.92 -1.51
C SER A 45 -3.95 1.07 -3.01
N GLU A 46 -4.30 0.07 -3.84
CA GLU A 46 -4.15 0.18 -5.29
C GLU A 46 -4.86 1.44 -5.83
N LYS A 47 -4.10 2.35 -6.44
CA LYS A 47 -4.69 3.46 -7.21
C LYS A 47 -5.17 2.93 -8.58
N PRO A 48 -6.47 3.02 -8.92
CA PRO A 48 -7.06 2.28 -10.05
C PRO A 48 -6.38 2.45 -11.42
N ASN A 49 -5.83 3.63 -11.71
CA ASN A 49 -5.17 3.93 -12.99
C ASN A 49 -3.64 3.74 -12.94
N VAL A 50 -3.07 3.56 -11.76
CA VAL A 50 -1.62 3.36 -11.56
C VAL A 50 -1.29 1.90 -11.31
N LYS A 51 -2.23 1.12 -10.76
CA LYS A 51 -2.07 -0.32 -10.47
C LYS A 51 -0.90 -0.63 -9.54
N LEU A 52 -0.62 0.28 -8.61
CA LEU A 52 0.40 0.16 -7.58
C LEU A 52 -0.18 0.60 -6.23
N PRO A 53 0.37 0.11 -5.09
CA PRO A 53 0.02 0.65 -3.78
C PRO A 53 0.30 2.14 -3.74
N TRP A 54 -0.66 2.93 -3.28
CA TRP A 54 -0.54 4.38 -3.27
C TRP A 54 -0.29 4.90 -1.85
N PRO A 55 0.84 5.58 -1.59
CA PRO A 55 1.25 5.92 -0.22
C PRO A 55 0.28 6.84 0.50
N TRP A 56 -0.40 7.70 -0.25
CA TRP A 56 -1.33 8.69 0.26
C TRP A 56 -2.76 8.40 -0.20
N ALA A 57 -3.18 7.14 -0.04
CA ALA A 57 -4.58 6.72 -0.16
C ALA A 57 -5.30 6.89 1.19
N ALA A 58 -6.58 7.21 1.15
CA ALA A 58 -7.47 7.18 2.31
C ALA A 58 -8.80 6.56 1.92
N ASN A 59 -9.39 5.77 2.81
CA ASN A 59 -10.79 5.36 2.69
C ASN A 59 -11.64 6.21 3.62
N ILE A 60 -12.59 6.97 3.05
CA ILE A 60 -13.53 7.80 3.80
C ILE A 60 -14.93 7.35 3.42
N ASP A 61 -15.64 6.74 4.38
CA ASP A 61 -17.00 6.24 4.20
C ASP A 61 -17.16 5.28 3.00
N GLY A 62 -16.18 4.39 2.81
CA GLY A 62 -16.15 3.41 1.71
C GLY A 62 -15.64 3.98 0.38
N LYS A 63 -15.21 5.24 0.34
CA LYS A 63 -14.69 5.90 -0.86
C LYS A 63 -13.19 6.06 -0.78
N GLY A 64 -12.48 5.51 -1.76
CA GLY A 64 -11.05 5.74 -1.95
C GLY A 64 -10.77 7.16 -2.42
N VAL A 65 -9.93 7.88 -1.68
CA VAL A 65 -9.41 9.21 -2.00
C VAL A 65 -7.90 9.11 -2.11
N TYR A 66 -7.33 9.61 -3.20
CA TYR A 66 -5.90 9.50 -3.50
C TYR A 66 -5.30 10.90 -3.62
N PHE A 67 -4.35 11.22 -2.75
CA PHE A 67 -3.67 12.52 -2.73
C PHE A 67 -2.31 12.44 -3.44
N ASP A 68 -1.81 13.56 -3.95
CA ASP A 68 -0.52 13.58 -4.64
C ASP A 68 0.65 13.78 -3.68
N THR A 69 0.38 14.25 -2.45
CA THR A 69 1.41 14.44 -1.42
C THR A 69 0.91 14.08 -0.01
N GLN A 70 1.86 13.79 0.89
CA GLN A 70 1.58 13.63 2.33
C GLN A 70 0.86 14.86 2.91
N SER A 71 1.26 16.06 2.49
CA SER A 71 0.73 17.32 3.02
C SER A 71 -0.76 17.51 2.68
N GLU A 72 -1.15 17.16 1.46
CA GLU A 72 -2.55 17.19 1.02
C GLU A 72 -3.42 16.23 1.82
N MET A 73 -2.96 14.98 1.95
CA MET A 73 -3.63 13.96 2.75
C MET A 73 -3.77 14.39 4.21
N TYR A 74 -2.67 14.81 4.84
CA TYR A 74 -2.67 15.28 6.22
C TYR A 74 -3.63 16.46 6.42
N THR A 75 -3.62 17.43 5.50
CA THR A 75 -4.51 18.59 5.57
C THR A 75 -5.97 18.18 5.46
N HIS A 76 -6.29 17.24 4.57
CA HIS A 76 -7.65 16.73 4.40
C HIS A 76 -8.13 15.98 5.64
N LEU A 77 -7.37 14.98 6.11
CA LEU A 77 -7.73 14.16 7.26
C LEU A 77 -7.77 14.97 8.56
N SER A 78 -6.91 15.97 8.71
CA SER A 78 -6.96 16.89 9.86
C SER A 78 -8.27 17.67 9.93
N LYS A 79 -8.90 17.99 8.80
CA LYS A 79 -10.22 18.64 8.78
C LYS A 79 -11.31 17.68 9.27
N LEU A 80 -11.27 16.42 8.85
CA LEU A 80 -12.21 15.38 9.31
C LEU A 80 -12.11 15.19 10.83
N VAL A 81 -10.88 15.08 11.35
CA VAL A 81 -10.65 14.96 12.81
C VAL A 81 -11.22 16.17 13.55
N LYS A 82 -10.99 17.40 13.06
CA LYS A 82 -11.57 18.62 13.65
C LYS A 82 -13.11 18.65 13.62
N GLN A 83 -13.72 17.94 12.67
CA GLN A 83 -15.17 17.80 12.55
C GLN A 83 -15.72 16.63 13.40
N GLY A 84 -14.85 15.88 14.10
CA GLY A 84 -15.23 14.70 14.88
C GLY A 84 -15.39 13.42 14.04
N GLN A 85 -15.11 13.46 12.75
CA GLN A 85 -15.10 12.28 11.90
C GLN A 85 -13.75 11.57 12.04
N LEU A 86 -13.75 10.45 12.77
CA LEU A 86 -12.54 9.65 13.04
C LEU A 86 -12.49 8.33 12.27
N ASN A 87 -13.61 7.89 11.71
CA ASN A 87 -13.71 6.60 11.03
C ASN A 87 -13.29 6.73 9.56
N PHE A 88 -11.98 6.67 9.33
CA PHE A 88 -11.37 6.64 8.01
C PHE A 88 -10.09 5.80 8.08
N ASP A 89 -9.68 5.25 6.94
CA ASP A 89 -8.46 4.45 6.83
C ASP A 89 -7.34 5.29 6.22
N VAL A 90 -6.12 5.09 6.72
CA VAL A 90 -4.97 5.95 6.43
C VAL A 90 -3.89 5.14 5.71
N GLY A 91 -3.47 5.63 4.56
CA GLY A 91 -2.18 5.36 3.95
C GLY A 91 -2.11 4.02 3.23
N ILE A 92 -0.88 3.60 2.94
CA ILE A 92 -0.59 2.45 2.10
C ILE A 92 -1.08 1.11 2.67
N MET A 93 -1.24 1.01 3.99
CA MET A 93 -1.76 -0.16 4.70
C MET A 93 -3.22 0.00 5.16
N GLN A 94 -3.90 1.09 4.77
CA GLN A 94 -5.29 1.39 5.12
C GLN A 94 -5.62 1.18 6.61
N ILE A 95 -4.80 1.76 7.50
CA ILE A 95 -4.99 1.60 8.94
C ILE A 95 -6.11 2.52 9.41
N ASN A 96 -7.15 1.93 10.01
CA ASN A 96 -8.28 2.71 10.51
C ASN A 96 -7.89 3.64 11.67
N TRP A 97 -8.13 4.94 11.49
CA TRP A 97 -7.75 5.99 12.44
C TRP A 97 -8.54 5.91 13.75
N ARG A 98 -9.86 5.64 13.71
CA ARG A 98 -10.70 5.58 14.91
C ARG A 98 -10.17 4.55 15.91
N TRP A 99 -9.77 3.38 15.41
CA TRP A 99 -9.37 2.26 16.25
C TRP A 99 -7.88 2.24 16.58
N ASN A 100 -7.03 2.61 15.61
CA ASN A 100 -5.59 2.33 15.69
C ASN A 100 -4.71 3.58 15.79
N HIS A 101 -5.26 4.81 15.90
CA HIS A 101 -4.43 6.03 15.96
C HIS A 101 -3.37 6.01 17.08
N HIS A 102 -3.59 5.25 18.15
CA HIS A 102 -2.70 5.14 19.30
C HIS A 102 -1.34 4.49 18.98
N ILE A 103 -1.21 3.75 17.87
CA ILE A 103 0.08 3.20 17.43
C ILE A 103 0.99 4.25 16.80
N PHE A 104 0.42 5.42 16.46
CA PHE A 104 1.13 6.53 15.84
C PHE A 104 1.37 7.66 16.84
N THR A 105 2.46 8.39 16.66
CA THR A 105 2.72 9.59 17.47
C THR A 105 1.79 10.75 17.10
N SER A 106 1.26 10.78 15.88
CA SER A 106 0.32 11.79 15.40
C SER A 106 -0.38 11.36 14.10
N LEU A 107 -1.40 12.11 13.68
CA LEU A 107 -1.99 11.93 12.35
C LEU A 107 -0.95 12.16 11.24
N LYS A 108 -0.01 13.09 11.44
CA LYS A 108 1.04 13.36 10.47
C LYS A 108 2.01 12.20 10.32
N SER A 109 2.33 11.49 11.41
CA SER A 109 3.14 10.28 11.33
C SER A 109 2.37 9.14 10.67
N ALA A 110 1.05 9.03 10.89
CA ALA A 110 0.23 8.01 10.22
C ALA A 110 0.16 8.20 8.68
N THR A 111 0.34 9.42 8.18
CA THR A 111 0.37 9.71 6.72
C THR A 111 1.77 9.58 6.10
N ASP A 112 2.81 9.36 6.91
CA ASP A 112 4.14 9.01 6.40
C ASP A 112 4.12 7.54 5.94
N PRO A 113 4.49 7.21 4.69
CA PRO A 113 4.34 5.87 4.16
C PRO A 113 5.16 4.82 4.91
N TYR A 114 6.36 5.16 5.38
CA TYR A 114 7.21 4.21 6.12
C TYR A 114 6.67 3.92 7.51
N THR A 115 6.21 4.96 8.20
CA THR A 115 5.55 4.81 9.50
C THR A 115 4.23 4.04 9.37
N ASN A 116 3.47 4.31 8.31
CA ASN A 116 2.22 3.59 8.01
C ASN A 116 2.46 2.10 7.74
N MET A 117 3.48 1.76 6.93
CA MET A 117 3.88 0.38 6.70
C MET A 117 4.24 -0.33 8.00
N ARG A 118 5.08 0.27 8.86
CA ARG A 118 5.42 -0.30 10.17
C ARG A 118 4.23 -0.46 11.11
N GLY A 119 3.20 0.38 10.97
CA GLY A 119 1.96 0.24 11.73
C GLY A 119 1.05 -0.90 11.23
N GLY A 120 1.26 -1.37 9.99
CA GLY A 120 0.48 -2.45 9.37
C GLY A 120 1.24 -3.78 9.24
N ALA A 121 2.49 -3.81 9.71
CA ALA A 121 3.31 -5.01 9.87
C ALA A 121 3.08 -5.63 11.26
#